data_AF-A0A8H4VMB6-F1
#
_entry.id   AF-A0A8H4VMB6-F1
#
_cell.length_a   1.000
_cell.length_b   1.000
_cell.length_c   1.000
_cell.angle_alpha   90.00
_cell.angle_beta   90.00
_cell.angle_gamma   90.00
#
_symmetry.space_group_name_H-M   'P 1'
#
loop_
_entity.id
_entity.type
_entity.pdbx_description
1 polymer ?
#
loop_
_entity_poly.entity_id
_entity_poly.type
_entity_poly.pdbx_seq_one_letter_code
_entity_poly.pdbx_strand_id
1 'polypeptide(L)'
;MWAFLKEPAPRLKSIRIYLLNLDTALLSGILLDDCPLLRSIGIFDAEYNRFSINSSWLPNLSSVTFSSQFTTGEVLHALQKMPELVSLTVFNFECITDSVSDHQIDYPQITLPKLKVLTLQGDLRNAGTILQCLTPSPDCALSATWMGMPIPGLDSESDYEHYEKGIISFIVPYFSLHPPSAIELCFPLDRDILSLESLPSTTSSGLDHPPRFSVELYPYHLHSSSLVKELINSDSLSRVTTLHMPIYIMRTTPGAALDLIYILEGFSSLTTLSTTDVTLQPLLQYPDRMSTLFPVLVTLEVTRRGQREWVGWKSDVPPHERFLNLRREIGRPIAVLDLGYILELHRDRDHLELRHPGLLVKWSISPIDCERCTGEYRCGDGQPEKLRFSRVRQHLNANWDGQGRDWD
;
A
#
# COMPACT_ATOMS: atom_id res chain seq x y z
N MET A 1 -9.30 38.82 8.41
CA MET A 1 -8.01 38.16 8.70
C MET A 1 -7.30 37.68 7.42
N TRP A 2 -7.99 37.31 6.34
CA TRP A 2 -7.36 36.79 5.10
C TRP A 2 -6.99 37.84 4.02
N ALA A 3 -7.22 39.13 4.27
CA ALA A 3 -7.01 40.18 3.27
C ALA A 3 -5.57 40.27 2.76
N PHE A 4 -4.58 39.94 3.58
CA PHE A 4 -3.15 39.95 3.20
C PHE A 4 -2.82 38.95 2.07
N LEU A 5 -3.61 37.87 1.89
CA LEU A 5 -3.42 36.93 0.78
C LEU A 5 -3.87 37.51 -0.57
N LYS A 6 -4.55 38.66 -0.57
CA LYS A 6 -4.95 39.40 -1.79
C LYS A 6 -3.94 40.48 -2.16
N GLU A 7 -2.95 40.75 -1.31
CA GLU A 7 -1.90 41.73 -1.61
C GLU A 7 -0.83 41.08 -2.52
N PRO A 8 -0.24 41.84 -3.47
CA PRO A 8 0.86 41.36 -4.29
C PRO A 8 2.01 40.80 -3.43
N ALA A 9 2.45 39.59 -3.74
CA ALA A 9 3.50 38.91 -3.00
C ALA A 9 4.66 38.51 -3.93
N PRO A 10 5.43 39.48 -4.47
CA PRO A 10 6.40 39.25 -5.55
C PRO A 10 7.57 38.33 -5.15
N ARG A 11 7.77 38.12 -3.84
CA ARG A 11 8.83 37.25 -3.28
C ARG A 11 8.31 35.89 -2.81
N LEU A 12 7.01 35.63 -2.91
CA LEU A 12 6.41 34.37 -2.46
C LEU A 12 6.91 33.23 -3.35
N LYS A 13 7.53 32.21 -2.74
CA LYS A 13 8.05 31.02 -3.44
C LYS A 13 7.22 29.77 -3.20
N SER A 14 6.60 29.67 -2.03
CA SER A 14 5.77 28.53 -1.66
C SER A 14 4.63 28.99 -0.79
N ILE A 15 3.46 28.41 -1.01
CA ILE A 15 2.29 28.59 -0.16
C ILE A 15 1.62 27.23 0.05
N ARG A 16 1.32 26.90 1.30
CA ARG A 16 0.49 25.76 1.65
C ARG A 16 -0.63 26.23 2.57
N ILE A 17 -1.86 25.92 2.19
CA ILE A 17 -3.05 26.31 2.94
C ILE A 17 -3.82 25.03 3.27
N TYR A 18 -4.01 24.79 4.56
CA TYR A 18 -4.84 23.71 5.08
C TYR A 18 -6.10 24.34 5.65
N LEU A 19 -7.25 24.03 5.07
CA LEU A 19 -8.52 24.65 5.43
C LEU A 19 -9.41 23.60 6.04
N LEU A 20 -9.36 23.46 7.37
CA LEU A 20 -10.26 22.58 8.09
C LEU A 20 -11.50 23.40 8.50
N ASN A 21 -12.67 23.07 7.93
CA ASN A 21 -13.98 23.61 8.36
C ASN A 21 -14.12 25.15 8.32
N LEU A 22 -13.46 25.84 7.39
CA LEU A 22 -13.56 27.31 7.27
C LEU A 22 -14.72 27.71 6.37
N ASP A 23 -15.42 28.79 6.75
CA ASP A 23 -16.45 29.41 5.92
C ASP A 23 -15.84 29.88 4.60
N THR A 24 -16.34 29.26 3.53
CA THR A 24 -15.70 29.15 2.24
C THR A 24 -15.88 30.42 1.40
N ALA A 25 -16.89 31.22 1.74
CA ALA A 25 -17.12 32.54 1.17
C ALA A 25 -15.93 33.49 1.39
N LEU A 26 -15.18 33.34 2.49
CA LEU A 26 -14.07 34.23 2.85
C LEU A 26 -12.83 34.08 1.97
N LEU A 27 -12.70 32.95 1.28
CA LEU A 27 -11.49 32.59 0.52
C LEU A 27 -11.69 32.69 -0.98
N SER A 28 -12.94 32.88 -1.42
CA SER A 28 -13.25 33.24 -2.81
C SER A 28 -12.43 34.47 -3.24
N GLY A 29 -11.61 34.28 -4.27
CA GLY A 29 -10.73 35.32 -4.80
C GLY A 29 -9.44 35.56 -4.00
N ILE A 30 -8.83 34.53 -3.40
CA ILE A 30 -7.38 34.54 -3.15
C ILE A 30 -6.69 34.49 -4.53
N LEU A 31 -6.62 35.66 -5.17
CA LEU A 31 -5.99 35.85 -6.47
C LEU A 31 -4.49 36.06 -6.22
N LEU A 32 -3.72 34.96 -6.32
CA LEU A 32 -2.25 35.01 -6.36
C LEU A 32 -1.74 35.51 -7.72
N ASP A 33 -2.50 36.31 -8.46
CA ASP A 33 -2.18 36.66 -9.86
C ASP A 33 -0.83 37.39 -10.00
N ASP A 34 -0.32 38.00 -8.92
CA ASP A 34 0.97 38.70 -8.88
C ASP A 34 2.01 38.03 -7.96
N CYS A 35 2.30 36.75 -8.24
CA CYS A 35 3.33 35.96 -7.55
C CYS A 35 4.33 35.33 -8.54
N PRO A 36 5.14 36.12 -9.27
CA PRO A 36 6.00 35.63 -10.36
C PRO A 36 7.06 34.59 -9.92
N LEU A 37 7.44 34.58 -8.63
CA LEU A 37 8.43 33.65 -8.08
C LEU A 37 7.81 32.40 -7.44
N LEU A 38 6.49 32.20 -7.55
CA LEU A 38 5.81 31.06 -6.96
C LEU A 38 6.26 29.76 -7.65
N ARG A 39 6.76 28.82 -6.85
CA ARG A 39 7.23 27.51 -7.31
C ARG A 39 6.42 26.35 -6.72
N SER A 40 5.79 26.55 -5.58
CA SER A 40 5.02 25.50 -4.91
C SER A 40 3.71 26.04 -4.38
N ILE A 41 2.62 25.38 -4.74
CA ILE A 41 1.28 25.69 -4.23
C ILE A 41 0.60 24.40 -3.79
N GLY A 42 0.12 24.38 -2.54
CA GLY A 42 -0.67 23.29 -2.01
C GLY A 42 -1.89 23.82 -1.29
N ILE A 43 -3.07 23.65 -1.86
CA ILE A 43 -4.33 24.03 -1.21
C ILE A 43 -5.07 22.73 -0.91
N PHE A 44 -5.20 22.43 0.38
CA PHE A 44 -5.78 21.18 0.87
C PHE A 44 -7.16 21.46 1.49
N ASP A 45 -8.08 20.53 1.24
CA ASP A 45 -9.41 20.49 1.86
C ASP A 45 -10.23 21.78 1.66
N ALA A 46 -10.09 22.37 0.46
CA ALA A 46 -10.76 23.60 0.11
C ALA A 46 -11.85 23.31 -0.89
N GLU A 47 -13.07 23.07 -0.40
CA GLU A 47 -14.27 22.86 -1.22
C GLU A 47 -14.60 24.05 -2.13
N TYR A 48 -13.91 25.20 -2.04
CA TYR A 48 -14.26 26.39 -2.83
C TYR A 48 -13.06 27.27 -3.23
N ASN A 49 -11.82 26.84 -2.99
CA ASN A 49 -10.66 27.62 -3.43
C ASN A 49 -10.10 27.08 -4.72
N ARG A 50 -10.12 27.95 -5.72
CA ARG A 50 -9.58 27.70 -7.06
C ARG A 50 -8.60 28.82 -7.36
N PHE A 51 -7.37 28.46 -7.71
CA PHE A 51 -6.50 29.40 -8.39
C PHE A 51 -6.86 29.43 -9.88
N SER A 52 -6.56 30.53 -10.56
CA SER A 52 -6.80 30.66 -11.99
C SER A 52 -5.85 29.74 -12.77
N ILE A 53 -6.39 28.84 -13.60
CA ILE A 53 -5.62 28.00 -14.55
C ILE A 53 -4.94 28.82 -15.67
N ASN A 54 -5.14 30.13 -15.68
CA ASN A 54 -4.52 31.08 -16.58
C ASN A 54 -3.52 32.00 -15.88
N SER A 55 -3.13 31.67 -14.64
CA SER A 55 -2.17 32.47 -13.89
C SER A 55 -0.79 32.50 -14.57
N SER A 56 -0.14 33.66 -14.55
CA SER A 56 1.17 33.89 -15.18
C SER A 56 2.33 33.10 -14.54
N TRP A 57 2.16 32.66 -13.30
CA TRP A 57 3.17 31.91 -12.53
C TRP A 57 3.10 30.40 -12.71
N LEU A 58 2.08 29.85 -13.42
CA LEU A 58 2.00 28.41 -13.67
C LEU A 58 3.27 27.80 -14.28
N PRO A 59 3.95 28.45 -15.26
CA PRO A 59 5.17 27.89 -15.86
C PRO A 59 6.34 27.71 -14.89
N ASN A 60 6.32 28.41 -13.75
CA ASN A 60 7.37 28.37 -12.74
C ASN A 60 7.10 27.33 -11.64
N LEU A 61 5.93 26.69 -11.65
CA LEU A 61 5.56 25.72 -10.62
C LEU A 61 6.36 24.42 -10.77
N SER A 62 7.01 24.05 -9.68
CA SER A 62 7.64 22.75 -9.49
C SER A 62 6.79 21.81 -8.63
N SER A 63 5.81 22.30 -7.87
CA SER A 63 4.93 21.45 -7.05
C SER A 63 3.53 22.05 -6.98
N VAL A 64 2.52 21.25 -7.31
CA VAL A 64 1.11 21.68 -7.34
C VAL A 64 0.21 20.63 -6.70
N THR A 65 -0.78 21.09 -5.94
CA THR A 65 -1.90 20.28 -5.49
C THR A 65 -3.21 20.80 -6.08
N PHE A 66 -3.91 19.93 -6.81
CA PHE A 66 -5.28 20.16 -7.27
C PHE A 66 -6.27 19.48 -6.31
N SER A 67 -7.29 20.21 -5.88
CA SER A 67 -8.39 19.69 -5.06
C SER A 67 -9.60 19.29 -5.91
N SER A 68 -10.67 18.87 -5.25
CA SER A 68 -11.95 18.45 -5.85
C SER A 68 -12.61 19.46 -6.78
N GLN A 69 -12.16 20.72 -6.74
CA GLN A 69 -12.77 21.82 -7.49
C GLN A 69 -12.36 21.89 -8.95
N PHE A 70 -11.32 21.17 -9.36
CA PHE A 70 -10.86 21.19 -10.75
C PHE A 70 -11.42 19.98 -11.50
N THR A 71 -11.97 20.22 -12.69
CA THR A 71 -12.32 19.12 -13.60
C THR A 71 -11.05 18.49 -14.17
N THR A 72 -11.14 17.25 -14.64
CA THR A 72 -10.04 16.56 -15.32
C THR A 72 -9.48 17.39 -16.47
N GLY A 73 -10.35 17.98 -17.30
CA GLY A 73 -9.94 18.85 -18.41
C GLY A 73 -9.20 20.11 -17.94
N GLU A 74 -9.62 20.73 -16.85
CA GLU A 74 -8.94 21.90 -16.27
C GLU A 74 -7.56 21.54 -15.71
N VAL A 75 -7.45 20.40 -15.04
CA VAL A 75 -6.15 19.87 -14.57
C VAL A 75 -5.23 19.66 -15.77
N LEU A 76 -5.67 18.94 -16.79
CA LEU A 76 -4.87 18.66 -17.99
C LEU A 76 -4.45 19.96 -18.70
N HIS A 77 -5.37 20.91 -18.90
CA HIS A 77 -5.05 22.20 -19.49
C HIS A 77 -4.05 23.02 -18.65
N ALA A 78 -4.14 22.95 -17.32
CA ALA A 78 -3.18 23.61 -16.44
C ALA A 78 -1.80 22.94 -16.53
N LEU A 79 -1.72 21.61 -16.57
CA LEU A 79 -0.46 20.85 -16.65
C LEU A 79 0.33 21.15 -17.94
N GLN A 80 -0.35 21.42 -19.06
CA GLN A 80 0.32 21.88 -20.29
C GLN A 80 1.15 23.15 -20.10
N LYS A 81 0.83 23.96 -19.09
CA LYS A 81 1.51 25.22 -18.78
C LYS A 81 2.56 25.07 -17.68
N MET A 82 2.86 23.86 -17.20
CA MET A 82 3.78 23.60 -16.07
C MET A 82 4.95 22.68 -16.46
N PRO A 83 5.84 23.08 -17.38
CA PRO A 83 6.95 22.23 -17.83
C PRO A 83 7.99 21.94 -16.73
N GLU A 84 8.04 22.76 -15.68
CA GLU A 84 8.97 22.65 -14.56
C GLU A 84 8.45 21.75 -13.42
N LEU A 85 7.30 21.09 -13.60
CA LEU A 85 6.63 20.35 -12.54
C LEU A 85 7.43 19.11 -12.11
N VAL A 86 7.72 19.04 -10.80
CA VAL A 86 8.44 17.95 -10.14
C VAL A 86 7.49 17.09 -9.30
N SER A 87 6.47 17.69 -8.70
CA SER A 87 5.49 16.99 -7.86
C SER A 87 4.08 17.43 -8.22
N LEU A 88 3.24 16.46 -8.57
CA LEU A 88 1.82 16.65 -8.85
C LEU A 88 1.02 15.86 -7.84
N THR A 89 0.08 16.52 -7.19
CA THR A 89 -0.90 15.87 -6.34
C THR A 89 -2.30 16.29 -6.77
N VAL A 90 -3.20 15.33 -6.93
CA VAL A 90 -4.58 15.58 -7.32
C VAL A 90 -5.46 14.79 -6.35
N PHE A 91 -6.37 15.47 -5.64
CA PHE A 91 -7.25 14.88 -4.62
C PHE A 91 -8.72 15.09 -4.96
N ASN A 92 -9.55 14.11 -4.60
CA ASN A 92 -11.01 14.21 -4.45
C ASN A 92 -11.75 14.75 -5.68
N PHE A 93 -11.30 14.48 -6.90
CA PHE A 93 -12.11 14.75 -8.10
C PHE A 93 -13.31 13.79 -8.11
N GLU A 94 -14.38 14.21 -7.43
CA GLU A 94 -15.68 13.58 -7.56
C GLU A 94 -16.08 13.62 -9.04
N CYS A 95 -16.78 12.58 -9.49
CA CYS A 95 -17.46 12.59 -10.78
C CYS A 95 -18.52 13.70 -10.75
N ILE A 96 -18.11 14.95 -11.02
CA ILE A 96 -19.00 15.90 -11.64
C ILE A 96 -19.21 15.33 -13.03
N THR A 97 -20.16 14.41 -13.13
CA THR A 97 -20.54 13.80 -14.39
C THR A 97 -21.04 14.93 -15.25
N ASP A 98 -20.17 15.45 -16.11
CA ASP A 98 -20.62 16.09 -17.34
C ASP A 98 -21.45 15.00 -18.02
N SER A 99 -22.77 15.18 -17.98
CA SER A 99 -23.78 14.12 -18.07
C SER A 99 -23.96 13.55 -19.47
N VAL A 100 -22.94 13.62 -20.33
CA VAL A 100 -23.06 13.36 -21.76
C VAL A 100 -21.75 12.76 -22.31
N SER A 101 -21.69 11.43 -22.40
CA SER A 101 -20.84 10.68 -23.35
C SER A 101 -19.39 11.18 -23.56
N ASP A 102 -18.62 11.31 -22.48
CA ASP A 102 -17.28 11.90 -22.48
C ASP A 102 -16.18 11.00 -23.10
N HIS A 103 -16.54 9.84 -23.65
CA HIS A 103 -15.62 8.91 -24.31
C HIS A 103 -15.03 9.42 -25.63
N GLN A 104 -15.25 10.68 -26.00
CA GLN A 104 -14.74 11.28 -27.25
C GLN A 104 -13.92 12.55 -27.07
N ILE A 105 -13.62 12.99 -25.84
CA ILE A 105 -12.70 14.11 -25.69
C ILE A 105 -11.27 13.62 -25.89
N ASP A 106 -10.73 13.89 -27.08
CA ASP A 106 -9.32 13.72 -27.39
C ASP A 106 -8.50 14.74 -26.60
N TYR A 107 -8.04 14.33 -25.42
CA TYR A 107 -7.11 15.11 -24.63
C TYR A 107 -5.70 15.05 -25.23
N PRO A 108 -4.98 16.19 -25.29
CA PRO A 108 -3.62 16.22 -25.80
C PRO A 108 -2.67 15.46 -24.87
N GLN A 109 -1.66 14.82 -25.45
CA GLN A 109 -0.56 14.21 -24.70
C GLN A 109 0.31 15.30 -24.05
N ILE A 110 0.61 15.13 -22.77
CA ILE A 110 1.33 16.08 -21.93
C ILE A 110 2.62 15.41 -21.45
N THR A 111 3.76 15.99 -21.82
CA THR A 111 5.07 15.51 -21.37
C THR A 111 5.52 16.33 -20.16
N LEU A 112 5.74 15.66 -19.03
CA LEU A 112 6.26 16.27 -17.80
C LEU A 112 7.62 15.65 -17.45
N PRO A 113 8.71 16.06 -18.13
CA PRO A 113 10.00 15.36 -18.06
C PRO A 113 10.67 15.43 -16.67
N LYS A 114 10.30 16.42 -15.87
CA LYS A 114 10.83 16.66 -14.52
C LYS A 114 9.97 16.04 -13.41
N LEU A 115 8.82 15.45 -13.75
CA LEU A 115 7.91 14.88 -12.76
C LEU A 115 8.58 13.69 -12.08
N LYS A 116 8.67 13.75 -10.74
CA LYS A 116 9.24 12.73 -9.87
C LYS A 116 8.22 12.06 -8.98
N VAL A 117 7.14 12.76 -8.64
CA VAL A 117 6.09 12.24 -7.76
C VAL A 117 4.73 12.63 -8.34
N LEU A 118 3.90 11.62 -8.61
CA LEU A 118 2.52 11.75 -8.98
C LEU A 118 1.65 11.11 -7.89
N THR A 119 0.84 11.91 -7.23
CA THR A 119 -0.15 11.43 -6.26
C THR A 119 -1.56 11.66 -6.81
N LEU A 120 -2.34 10.60 -6.96
CA LEU A 120 -3.72 10.64 -7.43
C LEU A 120 -4.64 10.03 -6.38
N GLN A 121 -5.62 10.78 -5.91
CA GLN A 121 -6.63 10.25 -4.99
C GLN A 121 -8.01 10.67 -5.48
N GLY A 122 -8.91 9.70 -5.66
CA GLY A 122 -10.27 9.97 -6.12
C GLY A 122 -10.85 8.84 -6.97
N ASP A 123 -11.64 9.19 -7.96
CA ASP A 123 -12.30 8.25 -8.87
C ASP A 123 -11.30 7.64 -9.88
N LEU A 124 -11.44 6.34 -10.16
CA LEU A 124 -10.55 5.58 -11.05
C LEU A 124 -10.59 6.09 -12.51
N ARG A 125 -11.76 6.51 -13.01
CA ARG A 125 -11.92 7.01 -14.38
C ARG A 125 -11.11 8.29 -14.57
N ASN A 126 -11.29 9.26 -13.68
CA ASN A 126 -10.58 10.54 -13.76
C ASN A 126 -9.05 10.35 -13.63
N ALA A 127 -8.63 9.54 -12.66
CA ALA A 127 -7.22 9.23 -12.48
C ALA A 127 -6.64 8.51 -13.71
N GLY A 128 -7.36 7.54 -14.26
CA GLY A 128 -6.96 6.81 -15.47
C GLY A 128 -6.84 7.73 -16.69
N THR A 129 -7.80 8.64 -16.90
CA THR A 129 -7.72 9.66 -17.96
C THR A 129 -6.49 10.55 -17.80
N ILE A 130 -6.21 11.02 -16.57
CA ILE A 130 -4.99 11.81 -16.30
C ILE A 130 -3.75 11.00 -16.66
N LEU A 131 -3.64 9.75 -16.16
CA LEU A 131 -2.49 8.89 -16.42
C LEU A 131 -2.27 8.64 -17.93
N GLN A 132 -3.33 8.42 -18.70
CA GLN A 132 -3.22 8.21 -20.15
C GLN A 132 -2.78 9.46 -20.93
N CYS A 133 -3.07 10.65 -20.42
CA CYS A 133 -2.66 11.90 -21.04
C CYS A 133 -1.24 12.31 -20.65
N LEU A 134 -0.67 11.69 -19.62
CA LEU A 134 0.67 12.00 -19.14
C LEU A 134 1.70 11.02 -19.73
N THR A 135 2.80 11.58 -20.24
CA THR A 135 4.02 10.81 -20.50
C THR A 135 4.97 11.02 -19.30
N PRO A 136 5.04 10.07 -18.35
CA PRO A 136 5.88 10.24 -17.17
C PRO A 136 7.37 10.16 -17.49
N SER A 137 8.17 10.77 -16.62
CA SER A 137 9.57 10.41 -16.48
C SER A 137 9.67 8.95 -16.02
N PRO A 138 10.60 8.11 -16.52
CA PRO A 138 10.82 6.74 -16.02
C PRO A 138 11.15 6.68 -14.52
N ASP A 139 11.58 7.81 -13.94
CA ASP A 139 11.90 7.98 -12.52
C ASP A 139 10.74 8.61 -11.73
N CYS A 140 9.52 8.62 -12.29
CA CYS A 140 8.33 9.16 -11.63
C CYS A 140 7.68 8.10 -10.75
N ALA A 141 7.70 8.31 -9.43
CA ALA A 141 6.92 7.55 -8.48
C ALA A 141 5.42 7.86 -8.64
N LEU A 142 4.59 6.81 -8.60
CA LEU A 142 3.13 6.89 -8.56
C LEU A 142 2.63 6.49 -7.18
N SER A 143 1.78 7.34 -6.60
CA SER A 143 1.00 7.12 -5.39
C SER A 143 -0.48 7.30 -5.72
N ALA A 144 -1.18 6.23 -6.04
CA ALA A 144 -2.60 6.28 -6.36
C ALA A 144 -3.45 5.66 -5.25
N THR A 145 -4.59 6.27 -4.95
CA THR A 145 -5.62 5.72 -4.04
C THR A 145 -6.98 5.99 -4.64
N TRP A 146 -7.63 4.95 -5.13
CA TRP A 146 -8.95 5.07 -5.75
C TRP A 146 -10.04 4.76 -4.73
N MET A 147 -11.18 5.44 -4.77
CA MET A 147 -12.32 5.19 -3.87
C MET A 147 -13.60 4.97 -4.67
N GLY A 148 -14.53 4.13 -4.15
CA GLY A 148 -15.93 4.10 -4.60
C GLY A 148 -16.28 3.07 -5.67
N MET A 149 -15.69 1.87 -5.65
CA MET A 149 -16.10 0.78 -6.53
C MET A 149 -17.31 0.01 -5.96
N PRO A 150 -18.13 -0.68 -6.78
CA PRO A 150 -18.17 -0.57 -8.24
C PRO A 150 -18.65 0.82 -8.66
N ILE A 151 -17.99 1.40 -9.67
CA ILE A 151 -18.39 2.69 -10.23
C ILE A 151 -19.68 2.45 -11.04
N PRO A 152 -20.80 3.12 -10.71
CA PRO A 152 -22.04 2.95 -11.48
C PRO A 152 -21.83 3.23 -12.97
N GLY A 153 -22.22 2.28 -13.83
CA GLY A 153 -22.08 2.38 -15.29
C GLY A 153 -20.74 1.92 -15.85
N LEU A 154 -19.85 1.38 -15.02
CA LEU A 154 -18.60 0.71 -15.40
C LEU A 154 -18.83 -0.81 -15.33
N ASP A 155 -19.72 -1.29 -16.20
CA ASP A 155 -20.20 -2.67 -16.18
C ASP A 155 -19.32 -3.60 -17.06
N SER A 156 -18.44 -3.03 -17.90
CA SER A 156 -17.62 -3.79 -18.83
C SER A 156 -16.18 -3.96 -18.32
N GLU A 157 -15.66 -5.18 -18.46
CA GLU A 157 -14.24 -5.50 -18.18
C GLU A 157 -13.29 -4.62 -19.01
N SER A 158 -13.69 -4.25 -20.23
CA SER A 158 -12.91 -3.39 -21.12
C SER A 158 -12.68 -1.97 -20.60
N ASP A 159 -13.61 -1.42 -19.81
CA ASP A 159 -13.45 -0.08 -19.25
C ASP A 159 -12.34 -0.09 -18.18
N TYR A 160 -12.27 -1.14 -17.36
CA TYR A 160 -11.19 -1.29 -16.38
C TYR A 160 -9.84 -1.49 -17.05
N GLU A 161 -9.76 -2.35 -18.06
CA GLU A 161 -8.51 -2.56 -18.82
C GLU A 161 -7.98 -1.24 -19.43
N HIS A 162 -8.88 -0.37 -19.88
CA HIS A 162 -8.50 0.93 -20.42
C HIS A 162 -7.78 1.80 -19.38
N TYR A 163 -8.32 1.94 -18.17
CA TYR A 163 -7.67 2.72 -17.11
C TYR A 163 -6.43 2.04 -16.54
N GLU A 164 -6.43 0.71 -16.44
CA GLU A 164 -5.27 -0.08 -16.01
C GLU A 164 -4.06 0.11 -16.93
N LYS A 165 -4.25 0.27 -18.24
CA LYS A 165 -3.16 0.60 -19.17
C LYS A 165 -2.42 1.88 -18.80
N GLY A 166 -3.15 2.90 -18.30
CA GLY A 166 -2.56 4.14 -17.81
C GLY A 166 -1.73 3.92 -16.54
N ILE A 167 -2.15 3.00 -15.67
CA ILE A 167 -1.41 2.65 -14.45
C ILE A 167 -0.14 1.85 -14.81
N ILE A 168 -0.28 0.87 -15.70
CA ILE A 168 0.81 0.03 -16.20
C ILE A 168 1.93 0.87 -16.83
N SER A 169 1.58 1.89 -17.62
CA SER A 169 2.55 2.74 -18.30
C SER A 169 3.44 3.55 -17.35
N PHE A 170 3.01 3.72 -16.10
CA PHE A 170 3.82 4.33 -15.03
C PHE A 170 4.65 3.29 -14.28
N ILE A 171 4.05 2.17 -13.88
CA ILE A 171 4.70 1.19 -13.01
C ILE A 171 5.83 0.43 -13.71
N VAL A 172 5.59 -0.04 -14.94
CA VAL A 172 6.56 -0.91 -15.63
C VAL A 172 7.89 -0.20 -15.91
N PRO A 173 7.91 1.04 -16.45
CA PRO A 173 9.17 1.79 -16.58
C PRO A 173 9.82 2.10 -15.23
N TYR A 174 9.01 2.44 -14.21
CA TYR A 174 9.52 2.74 -12.88
C TYR A 174 10.23 1.52 -12.27
N PHE A 175 9.66 0.32 -12.34
CA PHE A 175 10.30 -0.91 -11.85
C PHE A 175 11.50 -1.37 -12.66
N SER A 176 11.53 -1.04 -13.94
CA SER A 176 12.70 -1.30 -14.76
C SER A 176 13.93 -0.51 -14.24
N LEU A 177 13.70 0.70 -13.73
CA LEU A 177 14.73 1.56 -13.15
C LEU A 177 14.96 1.30 -11.65
N HIS A 178 13.88 1.04 -10.91
CA HIS A 178 13.85 0.83 -9.45
C HIS A 178 13.19 -0.50 -9.10
N PRO A 179 13.88 -1.63 -9.30
CA PRO A 179 13.30 -2.94 -9.03
C PRO A 179 12.91 -3.08 -7.55
N PRO A 180 11.66 -3.45 -7.24
CA PRO A 180 11.23 -3.59 -5.86
C PRO A 180 11.91 -4.81 -5.22
N SER A 181 12.59 -4.59 -4.09
CA SER A 181 13.11 -5.69 -3.26
C SER A 181 12.04 -6.23 -2.29
N ALA A 182 11.07 -5.38 -1.95
CA ALA A 182 9.97 -5.68 -1.03
C ALA A 182 8.64 -5.19 -1.60
N ILE A 183 7.61 -6.04 -1.53
CA ILE A 183 6.24 -5.70 -1.90
C ILE A 183 5.30 -5.92 -0.72
N GLU A 184 4.37 -5.01 -0.52
CA GLU A 184 3.21 -5.20 0.34
C GLU A 184 1.96 -5.43 -0.51
N LEU A 185 1.28 -6.56 -0.31
CA LEU A 185 0.02 -6.95 -0.94
C LEU A 185 -1.08 -6.96 0.12
N CYS A 186 -1.89 -5.92 0.15
CA CYS A 186 -2.99 -5.78 1.10
C CYS A 186 -4.33 -6.06 0.44
N PHE A 187 -5.26 -6.64 1.21
CA PHE A 187 -6.65 -6.88 0.79
C PHE A 187 -7.59 -6.29 1.86
N PRO A 188 -7.92 -4.99 1.76
CA PRO A 188 -8.78 -4.33 2.73
C PRO A 188 -10.22 -4.86 2.67
N LEU A 189 -10.91 -4.75 3.80
CA LEU A 189 -12.25 -5.36 4.00
C LEU A 189 -13.41 -4.47 3.66
N ASP A 190 -13.27 -3.21 4.03
CA ASP A 190 -14.41 -2.30 4.12
C ASP A 190 -14.30 -1.18 3.10
N ARG A 191 -13.36 -1.31 2.15
CA ARG A 191 -13.04 -0.25 1.22
C ARG A 191 -12.69 -0.83 -0.14
N ASP A 192 -13.48 -0.41 -1.12
CA ASP A 192 -13.19 -0.51 -2.54
C ASP A 192 -12.06 0.46 -2.91
N ILE A 193 -10.90 0.22 -2.31
CA ILE A 193 -9.69 0.98 -2.55
C ILE A 193 -8.70 0.08 -3.25
N LEU A 194 -8.34 0.51 -4.46
CA LEU A 194 -7.10 0.11 -5.07
C LEU A 194 -6.09 1.20 -4.68
N SER A 195 -5.00 0.82 -4.03
CA SER A 195 -3.93 1.77 -3.71
C SER A 195 -2.59 1.24 -4.21
N LEU A 196 -1.82 2.13 -4.80
CA LEU A 196 -0.53 1.84 -5.37
C LEU A 196 0.45 2.89 -4.86
N GLU A 197 1.49 2.48 -4.16
CA GLU A 197 2.50 3.38 -3.65
C GLU A 197 3.88 2.91 -4.08
N SER A 198 4.60 3.78 -4.79
CA SER A 198 5.97 3.55 -5.24
C SER A 198 6.90 4.67 -4.78
N LEU A 199 6.83 5.07 -3.51
CA LEU A 199 7.65 6.16 -3.01
C LEU A 199 9.10 5.72 -2.72
N PRO A 200 10.11 6.51 -3.11
CA PRO A 200 11.48 6.29 -2.67
C PRO A 200 11.57 6.52 -1.15
N SER A 201 12.27 5.64 -0.43
CA SER A 201 12.41 5.57 1.04
C SER A 201 12.81 6.86 1.77
N THR A 202 13.15 7.92 1.06
CA THR A 202 13.73 9.16 1.60
C THR A 202 12.76 10.02 2.41
N THR A 203 11.45 9.77 2.35
CA THR A 203 10.46 10.65 2.96
C THR A 203 10.14 10.23 4.40
N SER A 204 10.88 10.85 5.33
CA SER A 204 10.37 11.44 6.59
C SER A 204 10.53 10.73 7.94
N SER A 205 10.81 9.43 8.06
CA SER A 205 10.88 8.80 9.40
C SER A 205 12.30 8.50 9.93
N GLY A 206 13.36 8.72 9.15
CA GLY A 206 14.75 8.46 9.58
C GLY A 206 15.07 6.99 9.88
N LEU A 207 14.10 6.10 9.69
CA LEU A 207 14.30 4.66 9.67
C LEU A 207 14.56 4.28 8.22
N ASP A 208 15.77 3.79 7.94
CA ASP A 208 16.17 3.25 6.64
C ASP A 208 15.32 2.03 6.28
N HIS A 209 14.09 2.26 5.84
CA HIS A 209 13.27 1.23 5.26
C HIS A 209 13.65 1.08 3.78
N PRO A 210 13.84 -0.14 3.27
CA PRO A 210 14.08 -0.36 1.84
C PRO A 210 12.92 0.24 1.03
N PRO A 211 13.13 0.59 -0.25
CA PRO A 211 12.04 1.09 -1.11
C PRO A 211 10.93 0.04 -1.09
N ARG A 212 9.77 0.46 -0.61
CA ARG A 212 8.58 -0.37 -0.48
C ARG A 212 7.64 -0.01 -1.61
N PHE A 213 7.29 -1.02 -2.38
CA PHE A 213 6.14 -0.94 -3.25
C PHE A 213 4.95 -1.54 -2.52
N SER A 214 3.88 -0.78 -2.36
CA SER A 214 2.64 -1.26 -1.77
C SER A 214 1.56 -1.32 -2.83
N VAL A 215 0.87 -2.45 -2.91
CA VAL A 215 -0.36 -2.62 -3.69
C VAL A 215 -1.45 -3.12 -2.76
N GLU A 216 -2.47 -2.31 -2.59
CA GLU A 216 -3.71 -2.73 -1.97
C GLU A 216 -4.66 -3.14 -3.08
N LEU A 217 -4.88 -4.45 -3.24
CA LEU A 217 -5.75 -5.03 -4.25
C LEU A 217 -7.08 -5.43 -3.62
N TYR A 218 -8.18 -5.17 -4.31
CA TYR A 218 -9.48 -5.71 -3.90
C TYR A 218 -9.71 -7.09 -4.55
N PRO A 219 -10.25 -8.10 -3.82
CA PRO A 219 -10.35 -9.48 -4.31
C PRO A 219 -11.10 -9.64 -5.64
N TYR A 220 -12.06 -8.78 -5.93
CA TYR A 220 -12.86 -8.85 -7.16
C TYR A 220 -12.05 -8.49 -8.42
N HIS A 221 -10.91 -7.82 -8.29
CA HIS A 221 -10.08 -7.41 -9.42
C HIS A 221 -9.01 -8.43 -9.81
N LEU A 222 -8.79 -9.48 -9.01
CA LEU A 222 -7.69 -10.40 -9.25
C LEU A 222 -7.87 -11.25 -10.52
N HIS A 223 -9.11 -11.62 -10.89
CA HIS A 223 -9.39 -12.52 -12.03
C HIS A 223 -9.09 -11.88 -13.39
N SER A 224 -9.38 -10.59 -13.52
CA SER A 224 -9.45 -9.90 -14.81
C SER A 224 -8.40 -8.81 -15.00
N SER A 225 -7.73 -8.38 -13.92
CA SER A 225 -6.85 -7.23 -14.00
C SER A 225 -5.67 -7.46 -14.95
N SER A 226 -5.66 -6.69 -16.04
CA SER A 226 -4.53 -6.58 -16.96
C SER A 226 -3.29 -6.07 -16.23
N LEU A 227 -3.47 -5.22 -15.21
CA LEU A 227 -2.41 -4.75 -14.33
C LEU A 227 -1.74 -5.93 -13.59
N VAL A 228 -2.50 -6.84 -13.01
CA VAL A 228 -1.95 -8.01 -12.32
C VAL A 228 -1.17 -8.90 -13.30
N LYS A 229 -1.75 -9.19 -14.47
CA LYS A 229 -1.10 -10.01 -15.50
C LYS A 229 0.21 -9.38 -15.96
N GLU A 230 0.22 -8.06 -16.19
CA GLU A 230 1.41 -7.33 -16.60
C GLU A 230 2.48 -7.31 -15.51
N LEU A 231 2.09 -7.14 -14.25
CA LEU A 231 3.00 -7.23 -13.11
C LEU A 231 3.66 -8.62 -13.04
N ILE A 232 2.88 -9.70 -13.19
CA ILE A 232 3.39 -11.09 -13.19
C ILE A 232 4.32 -11.35 -14.37
N ASN A 233 3.96 -10.85 -15.55
CA ASN A 233 4.76 -11.01 -16.76
C ASN A 233 6.02 -10.13 -16.74
N SER A 234 6.06 -9.11 -15.88
CA SER A 234 7.26 -8.31 -15.71
C SER A 234 8.32 -9.09 -14.90
N ASP A 235 9.58 -9.01 -15.33
CA ASP A 235 10.72 -9.56 -14.58
C ASP A 235 10.87 -8.94 -13.17
N SER A 236 10.11 -7.90 -12.87
CA SER A 236 10.16 -7.15 -11.62
C SER A 236 9.81 -8.02 -10.40
N LEU A 237 8.75 -8.84 -10.48
CA LEU A 237 8.34 -9.67 -9.33
C LEU A 237 9.35 -10.77 -9.01
N SER A 238 10.09 -11.24 -10.01
CA SER A 238 11.14 -12.24 -9.82
C SER A 238 12.29 -11.74 -8.96
N ARG A 239 12.44 -10.42 -8.78
CA ARG A 239 13.49 -9.80 -7.96
C ARG A 239 13.06 -9.52 -6.51
N VAL A 240 11.78 -9.69 -6.22
CA VAL A 240 11.22 -9.43 -4.89
C VAL A 240 11.69 -10.52 -3.94
N THR A 241 12.33 -10.11 -2.85
CA THR A 241 12.88 -11.01 -1.82
C THR A 241 12.03 -11.05 -0.56
N THR A 242 11.22 -10.00 -0.33
CA THR A 242 10.31 -9.87 0.81
C THR A 242 8.91 -9.53 0.34
N LEU A 243 7.92 -10.30 0.80
CA LEU A 243 6.50 -10.06 0.53
C LEU A 243 5.77 -9.92 1.85
N HIS A 244 5.15 -8.77 2.07
CA HIS A 244 4.22 -8.53 3.16
C HIS A 244 2.80 -8.72 2.61
N MET A 245 2.05 -9.66 3.16
CA MET A 245 0.71 -9.99 2.70
C MET A 245 -0.23 -10.12 3.91
N PRO A 246 -0.59 -8.99 4.57
CA PRO A 246 -1.54 -9.00 5.66
C PRO A 246 -2.98 -9.04 5.10
N ILE A 247 -3.54 -10.23 4.89
CA ILE A 247 -4.97 -10.36 4.54
C ILE A 247 -5.79 -10.39 5.81
N TYR A 248 -6.75 -9.47 5.90
CA TYR A 248 -7.53 -9.24 7.11
C TYR A 248 -8.73 -10.21 7.21
N ILE A 249 -9.52 -10.37 6.14
CA ILE A 249 -10.64 -11.33 6.02
C ILE A 249 -10.96 -11.58 4.54
N MET A 250 -10.43 -12.65 3.97
CA MET A 250 -10.94 -13.09 2.68
C MET A 250 -12.20 -13.93 2.88
N ARG A 251 -13.37 -13.37 2.54
CA ARG A 251 -14.45 -14.19 1.96
C ARG A 251 -14.02 -14.58 0.55
N THR A 252 -12.91 -15.29 0.41
CA THR A 252 -12.41 -15.71 -0.89
C THR A 252 -13.45 -16.62 -1.52
N THR A 253 -13.96 -16.18 -2.66
CA THR A 253 -14.49 -17.13 -3.63
C THR A 253 -13.32 -18.06 -4.04
N PRO A 254 -13.59 -19.33 -4.39
CA PRO A 254 -12.55 -20.24 -4.88
C PRO A 254 -11.74 -19.66 -6.04
N GLY A 255 -12.38 -18.82 -6.87
CA GLY A 255 -11.69 -18.06 -7.90
C GLY A 255 -10.60 -17.16 -7.32
N ALA A 256 -10.93 -16.25 -6.40
CA ALA A 256 -9.97 -15.25 -5.91
C ALA A 256 -8.73 -15.90 -5.26
N ALA A 257 -8.89 -17.10 -4.68
CA ALA A 257 -7.78 -17.88 -4.16
C ALA A 257 -6.83 -18.38 -5.26
N LEU A 258 -7.37 -18.78 -6.42
CA LEU A 258 -6.56 -19.21 -7.57
C LEU A 258 -5.78 -18.06 -8.19
N ASP A 259 -6.36 -16.86 -8.31
CA ASP A 259 -5.61 -15.71 -8.82
C ASP A 259 -4.50 -15.31 -7.87
N LEU A 260 -4.79 -15.33 -6.57
CA LEU A 260 -3.76 -15.08 -5.57
C LEU A 260 -2.61 -16.07 -5.76
N ILE A 261 -2.89 -17.35 -5.95
CA ILE A 261 -1.86 -18.36 -6.24
C ILE A 261 -1.10 -18.00 -7.52
N TYR A 262 -1.80 -17.62 -8.59
CA TYR A 262 -1.17 -17.24 -9.86
C TYR A 262 -0.24 -16.03 -9.71
N ILE A 263 -0.64 -15.02 -8.95
CA ILE A 263 0.20 -13.88 -8.58
C ILE A 263 1.44 -14.33 -7.81
N LEU A 264 1.24 -15.19 -6.81
CA LEU A 264 2.30 -15.66 -5.94
C LEU A 264 3.33 -16.54 -6.65
N GLU A 265 2.98 -17.16 -7.78
CA GLU A 265 3.92 -17.89 -8.64
C GLU A 265 4.96 -16.97 -9.31
N GLY A 266 4.67 -15.67 -9.47
CA GLY A 266 5.62 -14.67 -10.00
C GLY A 266 6.79 -14.37 -9.05
N PHE A 267 6.68 -14.70 -7.76
CA PHE A 267 7.67 -14.37 -6.73
C PHE A 267 8.73 -15.48 -6.57
N SER A 268 9.47 -15.74 -7.64
CA SER A 268 10.45 -16.85 -7.69
C SER A 268 11.67 -16.65 -6.77
N SER A 269 12.06 -15.41 -6.46
CA SER A 269 13.18 -15.11 -5.54
C SER A 269 12.74 -14.79 -4.10
N LEU A 270 11.49 -15.09 -3.74
CA LEU A 270 10.96 -14.75 -2.42
C LEU A 270 11.66 -15.54 -1.32
N THR A 271 12.37 -14.84 -0.43
CA THR A 271 13.07 -15.44 0.72
C THR A 271 12.31 -15.23 2.03
N THR A 272 11.52 -14.16 2.13
CA THR A 272 10.77 -13.80 3.34
C THR A 272 9.31 -13.53 2.99
N LEU A 273 8.40 -14.29 3.61
CA LEU A 273 6.96 -14.09 3.50
C LEU A 273 6.43 -13.65 4.85
N SER A 274 6.04 -12.38 4.95
CA SER A 274 5.31 -11.85 6.09
C SER A 274 3.82 -11.93 5.81
N THR A 275 3.06 -12.66 6.61
CA THR A 275 1.68 -13.00 6.31
C THR A 275 0.82 -13.09 7.57
N THR A 276 -0.45 -13.46 7.42
CA THR A 276 -1.32 -13.83 8.54
C THR A 276 -1.74 -15.28 8.38
N ASP A 277 -2.16 -15.89 9.48
CA ASP A 277 -2.76 -17.22 9.45
C ASP A 277 -3.96 -17.29 8.49
N VAL A 278 -4.77 -16.22 8.43
CA VAL A 278 -5.93 -16.09 7.53
C VAL A 278 -5.50 -16.15 6.07
N THR A 279 -4.40 -15.49 5.73
CA THR A 279 -3.83 -15.44 4.38
C THR A 279 -3.28 -16.78 3.91
N LEU A 280 -2.72 -17.57 4.82
CA LEU A 280 -2.17 -18.88 4.49
C LEU A 280 -3.26 -19.91 4.16
N GLN A 281 -4.48 -19.71 4.67
CA GLN A 281 -5.56 -20.69 4.54
C GLN A 281 -5.97 -20.95 3.09
N PRO A 282 -6.18 -19.95 2.21
CA PRO A 282 -6.38 -20.19 0.78
C PRO A 282 -5.25 -20.99 0.13
N LEU A 283 -4.00 -20.72 0.46
CA LEU A 283 -2.85 -21.42 -0.13
C LEU A 283 -2.84 -22.90 0.24
N LEU A 284 -3.26 -23.22 1.46
CA LEU A 284 -3.36 -24.61 1.95
C LEU A 284 -4.48 -25.42 1.30
N GLN A 285 -5.38 -24.79 0.53
CA GLN A 285 -6.43 -25.51 -0.21
C GLN A 285 -5.91 -26.10 -1.53
N TYR A 286 -4.72 -25.70 -1.99
CA TYR A 286 -4.13 -26.11 -3.27
C TYR A 286 -2.72 -26.68 -3.09
N PRO A 287 -2.57 -27.80 -2.36
CA PRO A 287 -1.27 -28.36 -2.02
C PRO A 287 -0.40 -28.70 -3.24
N ASP A 288 -1.00 -29.09 -4.36
CA ASP A 288 -0.26 -29.44 -5.58
C ASP A 288 0.54 -28.25 -6.16
N ARG A 289 0.05 -27.01 -5.94
CA ARG A 289 0.72 -25.78 -6.36
C ARG A 289 1.82 -25.34 -5.40
N MET A 290 1.90 -25.88 -4.20
CA MET A 290 2.94 -25.49 -3.25
C MET A 290 4.36 -25.86 -3.68
N SER A 291 4.50 -26.79 -4.63
CA SER A 291 5.77 -27.16 -5.25
C SER A 291 6.34 -26.06 -6.15
N THR A 292 5.48 -25.21 -6.74
CA THR A 292 5.88 -24.06 -7.57
C THR A 292 5.99 -22.79 -6.74
N LEU A 293 5.15 -22.64 -5.71
CA LEU A 293 5.12 -21.46 -4.87
C LEU A 293 6.39 -21.31 -4.00
N PHE A 294 7.00 -20.12 -4.09
CA PHE A 294 8.10 -19.66 -3.26
C PHE A 294 9.27 -20.66 -3.17
N PRO A 295 9.96 -20.93 -4.28
CA PRO A 295 10.95 -22.00 -4.33
C PRO A 295 12.13 -21.79 -3.38
N VAL A 296 12.48 -20.54 -3.08
CA VAL A 296 13.59 -20.15 -2.20
C VAL A 296 13.15 -19.55 -0.86
N LEU A 297 11.90 -19.78 -0.44
CA LEU A 297 11.38 -19.24 0.83
C LEU A 297 12.11 -19.83 2.03
N VAL A 298 12.72 -18.95 2.83
CA VAL A 298 13.52 -19.30 4.03
C VAL A 298 12.81 -18.88 5.31
N THR A 299 12.17 -17.72 5.30
CA THR A 299 11.55 -17.09 6.47
C THR A 299 10.05 -16.94 6.27
N LEU A 300 9.29 -17.42 7.24
CA LEU A 300 7.86 -17.17 7.37
C LEU A 300 7.62 -16.29 8.59
N GLU A 301 7.18 -15.05 8.37
CA GLU A 301 6.78 -14.14 9.44
C GLU A 301 5.25 -14.16 9.56
N VAL A 302 4.74 -14.53 10.73
CA VAL A 302 3.31 -14.62 11.01
C VAL A 302 2.92 -13.41 11.85
N THR A 303 2.30 -12.43 11.20
CA THR A 303 1.79 -11.23 11.84
C THR A 303 0.37 -11.45 12.35
N ARG A 304 0.02 -10.80 13.46
CA ARG A 304 -1.34 -10.80 14.02
C ARG A 304 -2.13 -9.52 13.72
N ARG A 305 -1.64 -8.67 12.82
CA ARG A 305 -2.33 -7.41 12.49
C ARG A 305 -3.74 -7.72 11.99
N GLY A 306 -4.73 -7.09 12.61
CA GLY A 306 -6.16 -7.17 12.28
C GLY A 306 -6.86 -8.52 12.52
N GLN A 307 -6.24 -9.43 13.27
CA GLN A 307 -6.89 -10.65 13.75
C GLN A 307 -7.71 -10.35 15.02
N ARG A 308 -8.70 -9.44 14.93
CA ARG A 308 -9.46 -9.05 16.13
C ARG A 308 -10.49 -10.09 16.57
N GLU A 309 -11.14 -10.83 15.66
CA GLU A 309 -12.31 -11.66 16.05
C GLU A 309 -12.56 -12.89 15.16
N TRP A 310 -11.53 -13.63 14.72
CA TRP A 310 -11.78 -14.89 14.01
C TRP A 310 -12.05 -16.05 14.97
N VAL A 311 -13.29 -16.14 15.45
CA VAL A 311 -13.78 -17.15 16.41
C VAL A 311 -14.13 -18.50 15.74
N GLY A 312 -13.86 -18.67 14.44
CA GLY A 312 -14.41 -19.78 13.66
C GLY A 312 -13.53 -21.03 13.49
N TRP A 313 -12.29 -21.03 13.97
CA TRP A 313 -11.35 -22.08 13.57
C TRP A 313 -11.47 -23.32 14.43
N LYS A 314 -12.09 -24.34 13.84
CA LYS A 314 -12.28 -25.67 14.43
C LYS A 314 -11.07 -26.61 14.27
N SER A 315 -10.01 -26.17 13.58
CA SER A 315 -8.81 -27.01 13.44
C SER A 315 -7.90 -26.85 14.64
N ASP A 316 -7.45 -27.99 15.19
CA ASP A 316 -6.49 -28.02 16.28
C ASP A 316 -5.11 -27.48 15.87
N VAL A 317 -4.78 -27.50 14.56
CA VAL A 317 -3.47 -27.12 14.03
C VAL A 317 -3.56 -25.76 13.31
N PRO A 318 -2.81 -24.73 13.76
CA PRO A 318 -2.73 -23.44 13.08
C PRO A 318 -2.26 -23.55 11.61
N PRO A 319 -2.78 -22.75 10.67
CA PRO A 319 -2.40 -22.75 9.25
C PRO A 319 -0.93 -22.56 8.98
N HIS A 320 -0.22 -21.66 9.66
CA HIS A 320 1.22 -21.57 9.50
C HIS A 320 1.95 -22.87 9.83
N GLU A 321 1.49 -23.66 10.81
CA GLU A 321 2.09 -24.97 11.06
C GLU A 321 1.75 -26.00 9.97
N ARG A 322 0.52 -25.98 9.44
CA ARG A 322 0.15 -26.79 8.27
C ARG A 322 1.04 -26.42 7.07
N PHE A 323 1.31 -25.13 6.88
CA PHE A 323 2.19 -24.60 5.84
C PHE A 323 3.63 -25.08 6.04
N LEU A 324 4.16 -25.03 7.27
CA LEU A 324 5.49 -25.58 7.60
C LEU A 324 5.59 -27.08 7.29
N ASN A 325 4.57 -27.86 7.65
CA ASN A 325 4.52 -29.30 7.35
C ASN A 325 4.53 -29.57 5.85
N LEU A 326 3.68 -28.87 5.10
CA LEU A 326 3.56 -29.01 3.65
C LEU A 326 4.88 -28.64 2.95
N ARG A 327 5.51 -27.54 3.35
CA ARG A 327 6.84 -27.11 2.85
C ARG A 327 7.93 -28.16 3.12
N ARG A 328 7.92 -28.79 4.31
CA ARG A 328 8.85 -29.87 4.65
C ARG A 328 8.58 -31.12 3.79
N GLU A 329 7.32 -31.50 3.59
CA GLU A 329 6.91 -32.68 2.81
C GLU A 329 7.36 -32.57 1.34
N ILE A 330 7.34 -31.38 0.75
CA ILE A 330 7.86 -31.13 -0.60
C ILE A 330 9.39 -30.94 -0.66
N GLY A 331 10.11 -31.18 0.43
CA GLY A 331 11.57 -31.07 0.49
C GLY A 331 12.11 -29.64 0.51
N ARG A 332 11.28 -28.65 0.88
CA ARG A 332 11.67 -27.23 0.96
C ARG A 332 11.30 -26.61 2.32
N PRO A 333 11.86 -27.14 3.42
CA PRO A 333 11.50 -26.69 4.76
C PRO A 333 11.81 -25.20 4.97
N ILE A 334 10.97 -24.54 5.76
CA ILE A 334 11.22 -23.17 6.23
C ILE A 334 12.27 -23.23 7.35
N ALA A 335 13.25 -22.32 7.31
CA ALA A 335 14.33 -22.28 8.29
C ALA A 335 14.03 -21.35 9.47
N VAL A 336 13.24 -20.29 9.24
CA VAL A 336 12.89 -19.29 10.26
C VAL A 336 11.37 -19.11 10.31
N LEU A 337 10.80 -19.29 11.49
CA LEU A 337 9.42 -18.91 11.81
C LEU A 337 9.46 -17.70 12.75
N ASP A 338 9.14 -16.51 12.23
CA ASP A 338 9.01 -15.32 13.06
C ASP A 338 7.54 -15.13 13.46
N LEU A 339 7.22 -15.26 14.73
CA LEU A 339 5.87 -15.07 15.27
C LEU A 339 5.54 -13.59 15.51
N GLY A 340 6.46 -12.69 15.17
CA GLY A 340 6.30 -11.25 15.28
C GLY A 340 5.96 -10.82 16.70
N TYR A 341 4.95 -9.98 16.83
CA TYR A 341 4.45 -9.50 18.11
C TYR A 341 3.38 -10.44 18.67
N ILE A 342 3.68 -11.11 19.78
CA ILE A 342 2.76 -12.03 20.45
C ILE A 342 1.98 -11.26 21.53
N LEU A 343 0.80 -10.76 21.16
CA LEU A 343 -0.15 -10.16 22.11
C LEU A 343 -0.73 -11.20 23.08
N GLU A 344 -0.87 -12.44 22.61
CA GLU A 344 -1.56 -13.48 23.32
C GLU A 344 -0.73 -14.76 23.35
N LEU A 345 -0.10 -14.96 24.51
CA LEU A 345 0.69 -16.14 24.88
C LEU A 345 -0.21 -17.37 25.17
N HIS A 346 -1.31 -17.53 24.43
CA HIS A 346 -2.38 -18.48 24.76
C HIS A 346 -2.11 -19.92 24.33
N ARG A 347 -1.11 -20.18 23.49
CA ARG A 347 -0.79 -21.54 23.05
C ARG A 347 0.70 -21.78 23.15
N ASP A 348 1.05 -22.78 23.94
CA ASP A 348 2.39 -23.35 23.94
C ASP A 348 2.66 -23.96 22.55
N ARG A 349 3.91 -23.87 22.11
CA ARG A 349 4.37 -24.34 20.80
C ARG A 349 5.47 -25.38 20.93
N ASP A 350 5.53 -26.08 22.06
CA ASP A 350 6.56 -27.07 22.35
C ASP A 350 6.52 -28.28 21.40
N HIS A 351 5.39 -28.53 20.73
CA HIS A 351 5.31 -29.52 19.66
C HIS A 351 6.14 -29.19 18.42
N LEU A 352 6.54 -27.92 18.20
CA LEU A 352 7.43 -27.54 17.11
C LEU A 352 8.83 -28.15 17.28
N GLU A 353 9.27 -28.38 18.52
CA GLU A 353 10.56 -29.02 18.87
C GLU A 353 10.74 -30.34 18.15
N LEU A 354 9.74 -31.21 18.26
CA LEU A 354 9.79 -32.58 17.71
C LEU A 354 9.47 -32.61 16.21
N ARG A 355 8.59 -31.72 15.73
CA ARG A 355 8.11 -31.74 14.35
C ARG A 355 9.05 -31.05 13.37
N HIS A 356 9.78 -30.03 13.80
CA HIS A 356 10.60 -29.20 12.92
C HIS A 356 12.02 -29.00 13.46
N PRO A 357 12.82 -30.06 13.60
CA PRO A 357 14.20 -29.92 14.06
C PRO A 357 14.99 -28.98 13.13
N GLY A 358 15.76 -28.08 13.73
CA GLY A 358 16.54 -27.04 13.06
C GLY A 358 15.79 -25.72 12.82
N LEU A 359 14.45 -25.68 12.93
CA LEU A 359 13.65 -24.46 12.74
C LEU A 359 14.00 -23.41 13.81
N LEU A 360 14.38 -22.21 13.38
CA LEU A 360 14.58 -21.08 14.27
C LEU A 360 13.24 -20.35 14.46
N VAL A 361 12.70 -20.40 15.68
CA VAL A 361 11.49 -19.67 16.07
C VAL A 361 11.92 -18.35 16.69
N LYS A 362 11.41 -17.23 16.17
CA LYS A 362 11.60 -15.89 16.71
C LYS A 362 10.27 -15.34 17.22
N TRP A 363 10.33 -14.50 18.25
CA TRP A 363 9.16 -13.79 18.75
C TRP A 363 9.54 -12.50 19.45
N SER A 364 8.56 -11.62 19.59
CA SER A 364 8.68 -10.42 20.40
C SER A 364 7.45 -10.22 21.28
N ILE A 365 7.70 -9.83 22.53
CA ILE A 365 6.70 -9.51 23.54
C ILE A 365 6.98 -8.07 23.96
N SER A 366 5.95 -7.26 23.90
CA SER A 366 5.93 -5.88 24.38
C SER A 366 4.80 -5.85 25.39
N PRO A 367 5.12 -5.90 26.68
CA PRO A 367 4.15 -5.52 27.70
C PRO A 367 3.68 -4.09 27.39
N ILE A 368 2.43 -3.80 27.73
CA ILE A 368 1.94 -2.42 27.78
C ILE A 368 2.87 -1.71 28.77
N ASP A 369 3.60 -0.69 28.31
CA ASP A 369 4.55 0.14 29.09
C ASP A 369 5.94 -0.45 29.44
N CYS A 370 6.46 -1.47 28.74
CA CYS A 370 7.84 -1.96 28.96
C CYS A 370 8.68 -2.09 27.68
N GLU A 371 10.00 -2.19 27.84
CA GLU A 371 10.93 -2.51 26.75
C GLU A 371 10.53 -3.80 26.03
N ARG A 372 10.60 -3.76 24.70
CA ARG A 372 10.28 -4.88 23.83
C ARG A 372 11.26 -6.03 24.08
N CYS A 373 10.77 -7.11 24.68
CA CYS A 373 11.54 -8.34 24.89
C CYS A 373 11.47 -9.20 23.62
N THR A 374 12.62 -9.44 22.98
CA THR A 374 12.73 -10.37 21.85
C THR A 374 13.31 -11.70 22.31
N GLY A 375 12.82 -12.81 21.76
CA GLY A 375 13.35 -14.14 22.02
C GLY A 375 13.55 -14.93 20.74
N GLU A 376 14.49 -15.85 20.79
CA GLU A 376 14.73 -16.82 19.73
C GLU A 376 15.02 -18.21 20.32
N TYR A 377 14.63 -19.24 19.58
CA TYR A 377 14.87 -20.63 19.96
C TYR A 377 14.98 -21.50 18.72
N ARG A 378 15.96 -22.41 18.69
CA ARG A 378 16.12 -23.38 17.61
C ARG A 378 15.53 -24.72 18.06
N CYS A 379 14.54 -25.20 17.33
CA CYS A 379 13.94 -26.50 17.57
C CYS A 379 14.98 -27.62 17.44
N GLY A 380 14.99 -28.56 18.37
CA GLY A 380 15.93 -29.68 18.44
C GLY A 380 17.09 -29.48 19.44
N ASP A 381 17.18 -28.30 20.06
CA ASP A 381 18.20 -28.01 21.08
C ASP A 381 17.87 -28.62 22.46
N GLY A 382 16.72 -29.28 22.62
CA GLY A 382 16.35 -30.03 23.82
C GLY A 382 15.77 -29.18 24.96
N GLN A 383 15.27 -27.97 24.66
CA GLN A 383 14.65 -27.06 25.62
C GLN A 383 13.25 -26.60 25.16
N PRO A 384 12.30 -27.55 24.95
CA PRO A 384 10.95 -27.25 24.47
C PRO A 384 10.18 -26.27 25.37
N GLU A 385 10.54 -26.16 26.65
CA GLU A 385 9.96 -25.21 27.59
C GLU A 385 10.14 -23.75 27.20
N LYS A 386 11.12 -23.41 26.35
CA LYS A 386 11.30 -22.05 25.81
C LYS A 386 10.17 -21.65 24.85
N LEU A 387 9.47 -22.62 24.27
CA LEU A 387 8.30 -22.41 23.42
C LEU A 387 6.98 -22.46 24.21
N ARG A 388 7.03 -22.56 25.55
CA ARG A 388 5.85 -22.51 26.43
C ARG A 388 5.54 -21.07 26.84
N PHE A 389 4.93 -20.35 25.92
CA PHE A 389 4.54 -18.95 26.06
C PHE A 389 3.64 -18.68 27.28
N SER A 390 2.81 -19.65 27.69
CA SER A 390 1.96 -19.53 28.87
C SER A 390 2.74 -19.20 30.16
N ARG A 391 3.96 -19.73 30.31
CA ARG A 391 4.85 -19.49 31.46
C ARG A 391 5.47 -18.10 31.44
N VAL A 392 5.80 -17.60 30.25
CA VAL A 392 6.34 -16.24 30.07
C VAL A 392 5.29 -15.22 30.53
N ARG A 393 4.01 -15.48 30.23
CA ARG A 393 2.90 -14.64 30.70
C ARG A 393 2.82 -14.61 32.23
N GLN A 394 2.92 -15.77 32.87
CA GLN A 394 2.87 -15.87 34.33
C GLN A 394 4.00 -15.08 34.99
N HIS A 395 5.22 -15.13 34.45
CA HIS A 395 6.35 -14.35 34.96
C HIS A 395 6.16 -12.84 34.78
N LEU A 396 5.68 -12.42 33.61
CA LEU A 396 5.38 -11.01 33.34
C LEU A 396 4.29 -10.47 34.28
N ASN A 397 3.22 -11.25 34.49
CA ASN A 397 2.15 -10.89 35.42
C ASN A 397 2.62 -10.84 36.88
N ALA A 398 3.45 -11.80 37.31
CA ALA A 398 3.98 -11.83 38.68
C ALA A 398 4.86 -10.63 39.01
N ASN A 399 5.65 -10.16 38.04
CA ASN A 399 6.48 -8.96 38.21
C ASN A 399 5.64 -7.67 38.22
N TRP A 400 4.51 -7.66 37.51
CA TRP A 400 3.59 -6.51 37.48
C TRP A 400 2.87 -6.31 38.83
N ASP A 401 2.35 -7.38 39.42
CA ASP A 401 1.63 -7.32 40.71
C ASP A 401 2.53 -6.88 41.87
N GLY A 402 3.86 -6.99 41.73
CA GLY A 402 4.85 -6.60 42.74
C GLY A 402 5.29 -5.13 42.69
N GLN A 403 5.03 -4.38 41.62
CA GLN A 403 5.53 -3.00 41.46
C GLN A 403 4.43 -1.91 41.49
N GLY A 404 3.15 -2.29 41.58
CA GLY A 404 2.02 -1.37 41.36
C GLY A 404 1.10 -1.05 42.55
N ARG A 405 1.50 -1.27 43.81
CA ARG A 405 0.61 -1.02 44.98
C ARG A 405 1.07 0.01 46.01
N ASP A 406 2.13 0.77 45.76
CA ASP A 406 2.57 1.84 46.65
C ASP A 406 2.61 3.20 45.94
N TRP A 407 1.45 3.64 45.44
CA TRP A 407 1.19 5.03 45.04
C TRP A 407 -0.18 5.45 45.58
N ASP A 408 -0.24 5.61 46.91
CA ASP A 408 -1.24 6.45 47.58
C ASP A 408 -0.62 7.82 47.89
#